data_AF-A0A183GH54-F1
#
_entry.id   AF-A0A183GH54-F1
#
_cell.length_a   1.000
_cell.length_b   1.000
_cell.length_c   1.000
_cell.angle_alpha   90.00
_cell.angle_beta   90.00
_cell.angle_gamma   90.00
#
_symmetry.space_group_name_H-M   'P 1'
#
loop_
_entity.id
_entity.type
_entity.pdbx_description
1 polymer ?
#
loop_
_entity_poly.entity_id
_entity_poly.type
_entity_poly.pdbx_seq_one_letter_code
_entity_poly.pdbx_strand_id
1 'polypeptide(L)' 'MSLLGLVSVVLLSSCPQWTAAYKIGLFVPAMANSQVLFNSRVAETLATAGHDVTMIMISTYDDANSKDVEIMKEVTSKPL' A
#
# COMPACT_ATOMS: atom_id res chain seq x y z
N MET A 1 -23.30 -26.18 -25.93
CA MET A 1 -22.52 -26.23 -24.66
C MET A 1 -23.45 -26.77 -23.59
N SER A 2 -23.07 -27.81 -22.85
CA SER A 2 -23.91 -28.41 -21.81
C SER A 2 -24.18 -27.39 -20.68
N LEU A 3 -25.37 -27.41 -20.08
CA LEU A 3 -25.74 -26.59 -18.93
C LEU A 3 -24.72 -26.73 -17.78
N LEU A 4 -24.20 -27.93 -17.57
CA LEU A 4 -23.12 -28.22 -16.62
C LEU A 4 -21.79 -27.52 -16.97
N GLY A 5 -21.48 -27.42 -18.26
CA GLY A 5 -20.29 -26.69 -18.73
C GLY A 5 -20.41 -25.19 -18.49
N LEU A 6 -21.61 -24.64 -18.66
CA LEU A 6 -21.91 -23.23 -18.39
C LEU A 6 -21.80 -22.90 -16.90
N VAL A 7 -22.31 -23.76 -16.01
CA VAL A 7 -22.19 -23.59 -14.55
C VAL A 7 -20.73 -23.66 -14.08
N SER A 8 -19.94 -24.59 -14.63
CA SER A 8 -18.52 -24.72 -14.30
C SER A 8 -17.70 -23.45 -14.67
N VAL A 9 -17.96 -22.88 -15.85
CA VAL A 9 -17.30 -21.64 -16.31
C VAL A 9 -17.68 -20.45 -15.42
N VAL A 10 -18.94 -20.34 -15.00
CA VAL A 10 -19.39 -19.27 -14.09
C VAL A 10 -18.70 -19.38 -12.72
N LEU A 11 -18.63 -20.58 -12.14
CA LEU A 11 -17.98 -20.81 -10.84
C LEU A 11 -16.47 -20.51 -10.84
N LEU A 12 -15.77 -20.82 -11.94
CA LEU A 12 -14.35 -20.52 -12.11
C LEU A 12 -14.10 -19.01 -12.28
N SER A 13 -15.03 -18.28 -12.92
CA SER A 13 -14.90 -16.83 -13.18
C SER A 13 -15.13 -15.94 -11.97
N SER A 14 -15.76 -16.43 -10.89
CA SER A 14 -15.98 -15.68 -9.64
C SER A 14 -14.80 -15.74 -8.65
N CYS A 15 -13.82 -16.62 -8.89
CA CYS A 15 -12.64 -16.78 -8.03
C CYS A 15 -11.72 -15.55 -7.91
N PRO A 16 -11.49 -14.71 -8.95
CA PRO A 16 -10.57 -13.58 -8.85
C PRO A 16 -11.11 -12.38 -8.05
N GLN A 17 -12.35 -12.40 -7.57
CA GLN A 17 -12.95 -11.28 -6.83
C GLN A 17 -12.43 -11.16 -5.38
N TRP A 18 -11.63 -12.12 -4.90
CA TRP A 18 -11.20 -12.18 -3.51
C TRP A 18 -9.90 -11.41 -3.23
N THR A 19 -9.24 -10.88 -4.25
CA THR A 19 -8.07 -9.98 -4.07
C THR A 19 -8.55 -8.53 -4.00
N ALA A 20 -9.20 -8.16 -2.88
CA ALA A 20 -9.60 -6.77 -2.67
C ALA A 20 -8.36 -5.91 -2.38
N ALA A 21 -8.03 -5.00 -3.28
CA ALA A 21 -7.05 -3.95 -3.06
C ALA A 21 -7.57 -2.97 -1.99
N TYR A 22 -7.09 -3.09 -0.76
CA TYR A 22 -7.43 -2.15 0.32
C TYR A 22 -6.72 -0.81 0.18
N LYS A 23 -7.39 0.26 0.64
CA LYS A 23 -6.79 1.58 0.88
C LYS A 23 -6.24 1.65 2.29
N ILE A 24 -4.94 1.85 2.42
CA ILE A 24 -4.21 1.77 3.70
C ILE A 24 -3.52 3.11 3.97
N GLY A 25 -3.83 3.72 5.12
CA GLY A 25 -3.14 4.89 5.63
C GLY A 25 -2.12 4.51 6.70
N LEU A 26 -0.84 4.77 6.45
CA LEU A 26 0.27 4.53 7.38
C LEU A 26 0.67 5.85 8.04
N PHE A 27 0.47 5.98 9.35
CA PHE A 27 0.91 7.17 10.10
C PHE A 27 2.36 6.98 10.54
N VAL A 28 3.26 7.80 10.00
CA VAL A 28 4.71 7.62 10.12
C VAL A 28 5.33 8.80 10.87
N PRO A 29 5.82 8.60 12.11
CA PRO A 29 6.56 9.64 12.80
C PRO A 29 7.89 9.93 12.11
N ALA A 30 8.02 11.13 11.54
CA ALA A 30 9.21 11.60 10.83
C ALA A 30 10.27 12.18 11.78
N MET A 31 10.47 11.57 12.95
CA MET A 31 11.44 12.05 13.96
C MET A 31 12.86 11.54 13.72
N ALA A 32 13.01 10.43 13.00
CA ALA A 32 14.31 9.82 12.69
C ALA A 32 14.26 9.06 11.36
N ASN A 33 15.34 9.12 10.58
CA ASN A 33 15.44 8.47 9.27
C ASN A 33 15.21 6.95 9.32
N SER A 34 15.65 6.27 10.39
CA SER A 34 15.44 4.82 10.54
C SER A 34 13.97 4.44 10.67
N GLN A 35 13.15 5.29 11.32
CA GLN A 35 11.70 5.05 11.42
C GLN A 35 11.02 5.25 10.08
N VAL A 36 11.40 6.29 9.34
CA VAL A 36 10.87 6.53 8.00
C VAL A 36 11.25 5.37 7.09
N LEU A 37 12.53 4.96 7.08
CA LEU A 37 13.00 3.83 6.27
C LEU A 37 12.24 2.54 6.55
N PHE A 38 12.06 2.18 7.82
CA PHE A 38 11.31 0.99 8.19
C PHE A 38 9.87 1.04 7.66
N ASN A 39 9.17 2.15 7.87
CA ASN A 39 7.79 2.32 7.40
C ASN A 39 7.70 2.35 5.87
N SER A 40 8.71 2.91 5.17
CA SER A 40 8.78 2.85 3.71
C SER A 40 8.85 1.41 3.22
N ARG A 41 9.66 0.54 3.83
CA ARG A 41 9.74 -0.88 3.43
C ARG A 41 8.43 -1.63 3.66
N VAL A 42 7.73 -1.34 4.75
CA VAL A 42 6.39 -1.89 5.02
C VAL A 42 5.40 -1.41 3.96
N ALA A 43 5.39 -0.11 3.65
CA ALA A 43 4.50 0.47 2.66
C ALA A 43 4.77 -0.09 1.24
N GLU A 44 6.03 -0.25 0.86
CA GLU A 44 6.44 -0.87 -0.41
C GLU A 44 5.96 -2.31 -0.54
N THR A 45 6.07 -3.09 0.55
CA THR A 45 5.60 -4.49 0.58
C THR A 45 4.07 -4.55 0.41
N LEU A 46 3.34 -3.64 1.07
CA LEU A 46 1.88 -3.55 0.96
C LEU A 46 1.43 -3.07 -0.42
N ALA A 47 2.12 -2.08 -1.00
CA ALA A 47 1.86 -1.61 -2.36
C ALA A 47 2.10 -2.73 -3.40
N THR A 48 3.23 -3.46 -3.25
CA THR A 48 3.55 -4.63 -4.11
C THR A 48 2.50 -5.73 -4.03
N ALA A 49 1.82 -5.87 -2.88
CA ALA A 49 0.71 -6.80 -2.72
C ALA A 49 -0.61 -6.33 -3.38
N GLY A 50 -0.61 -5.16 -4.02
CA GLY A 50 -1.75 -4.57 -4.73
C GLY A 50 -2.61 -3.65 -3.88
N HIS A 51 -2.13 -3.18 -2.73
CA HIS A 51 -2.85 -2.20 -1.90
C HIS A 51 -2.55 -0.76 -2.32
N ASP A 52 -3.52 0.13 -2.16
CA ASP A 52 -3.35 1.58 -2.31
C ASP A 52 -2.86 2.14 -0.98
N VAL A 53 -1.56 2.38 -0.86
CA VAL A 53 -0.90 2.76 0.39
C VAL A 53 -0.51 4.24 0.36
N THR A 54 -0.96 4.98 1.39
CA THR A 54 -0.55 6.36 1.64
C THR A 54 0.17 6.46 2.98
N MET A 55 1.42 6.91 2.96
CA MET A 55 2.16 7.30 4.16
C MET A 55 1.82 8.74 4.54
N ILE A 56 1.33 8.92 5.76
CA ILE A 56 1.00 10.20 6.37
C ILE A 56 2.11 10.53 7.37
N MET A 57 2.97 11.45 6.98
CA MET A 57 4.17 11.83 7.70
C MET A 57 3.80 12.78 8.84
N ILE A 58 4.08 12.37 10.08
CA ILE A 58 3.86 13.16 11.28
C ILE A 58 5.20 13.72 11.73
N SER A 59 5.42 15.02 11.55
CA SER A 59 6.60 15.72 12.10
C SER A 59 6.16 16.75 13.15
N THR A 60 6.98 16.91 14.19
CA THR A 60 6.85 18.01 15.16
C THR A 60 7.71 19.22 14.79
N TYR A 61 8.50 19.11 13.72
CA TYR A 61 9.40 20.13 13.21
C TYR A 61 9.08 20.38 11.74
N ASP A 62 8.89 21.65 11.37
CA ASP A 62 8.62 22.07 9.99
C ASP A 62 9.75 21.66 9.02
N ASP A 63 10.96 21.45 9.56
CA ASP A 63 12.17 21.11 8.82
C ASP A 63 12.62 19.65 8.94
N ALA A 64 11.84 18.76 9.58
CA ALA A 64 12.11 17.32 9.60
C ALA A 64 11.78 16.67 8.24
N ASN A 65 12.46 17.18 7.23
CA ASN A 65 12.53 16.61 5.91
C ASN A 65 13.36 15.33 6.02
N SER A 66 12.71 14.17 6.03
CA SER A 66 13.34 12.87 5.79
C SER A 66 13.79 12.74 4.33
N LYS A 67 14.54 13.73 3.84
CA LYS A 67 15.05 13.87 2.46
C LYS A 67 15.99 12.74 2.07
N ASP A 68 16.53 12.01 3.05
CA ASP A 68 17.52 10.96 2.85
C ASP A 68 16.91 9.57 2.63
N VAL A 69 15.59 9.42 2.76
CA VAL A 69 14.92 8.13 2.53
C VAL A 69 14.21 8.16 1.20
N GLU A 70 14.72 7.39 0.24
CA GLU A 70 14.06 7.15 -1.04
C GLU A 70 12.82 6.27 -0.82
N ILE A 71 11.64 6.78 -1.19
CA ILE A 71 10.36 6.06 -1.16
C ILE A 71 10.00 5.70 -2.60
N MET A 72 9.62 4.43 -2.85
CA MET A 72 9.19 4.01 -4.19
C MET A 72 8.00 4.85 -4.69
N LYS A 73 8.01 5.16 -5.99
CA LYS A 73 7.00 6.01 -6.66
C LYS A 73 5.54 5.53 -6.51
N GLU A 74 5.36 4.24 -6.20
CA GLU A 74 4.04 3.61 -6.04
C GLU A 74 3.39 3.94 -4.68
N VAL A 75 4.18 4.32 -3.68
CA VAL A 75 3.67 4.73 -2.36
C VAL A 75 3.52 6.25 -2.33
N THR A 76 2.32 6.74 -2.02
CA THR A 76 2.08 8.18 -1.87
C THR A 76 2.51 8.62 -0.46
N SER A 77 3.32 9.67 -0.33
CA SER A 77 3.64 10.30 0.96
C SER A 77 3.05 11.70 1.06
N LYS A 78 2.43 12.03 2.20
CA LYS A 78 1.86 13.36 2.48
C LYS A 78 2.20 13.80 3.91
N PRO A 79 2.54 15.07 4.14
CA PRO A 79 2.60 15.60 5.50
C PRO A 79 1.20 15.60 6.13
N LEU A 80 1.14 15.37 7.45
CA LEU A 80 -0.05 15.63 8.27
C LEU A 80 -0.17 17.11 8.61
#